data_AF-A0A5C6MIU0-F1
#
_entry.id   AF-A0A5C6MIU0-F1
#
_cell.length_a   1.000
_cell.length_b   1.000
_cell.length_c   1.000
_cell.angle_alpha   90.00
_cell.angle_beta   90.00
_cell.angle_gamma   90.00
#
_symmetry.space_group_name_H-M   'P 1'
#
loop_
_entity.id
_entity.type
_entity.pdbx_description
1 polymer ?
#
loop_
_entity_poly.entity_id
_entity_poly.type
_entity_poly.pdbx_seq_one_letter_code
_entity_poly.pdbx_strand_id
1 'polypeptide(L)'
;MDAGWLLLAALLAALLAALLAALLAALLAALLAALLAALLAALLAALLAALLAALLAALLAALLAALLAALLAALLAALLAALLAALLAALLAALLAALLAALLAALLAALLAALLAALLAALLAALLAALLAALLAALLAALLAALLAALLAALLAALLAALLAALLAALLAALLAALLAALLAALLAALLAALLAALLAALLAALLAALLAALLAALLAALLAALLAALLAALLAEMMEEMMEEMMEEMGLQALHHPGDSNEHQSWTRGLVLVTEHKDSNRMSVQSIAIVFGPTLLRPQTESANMTVHMVFQSQIVELMLNEFQVIFSPQ
;
A
#
# COMPACT_ATOMS: atom_id res chain seq x y z
N MET A 1 33.41 -200.95 -109.44
CA MET A 1 33.08 -201.03 -107.99
C MET A 1 32.79 -199.60 -107.51
N ASP A 2 31.73 -198.94 -108.00
CA ASP A 2 31.78 -197.46 -108.19
C ASP A 2 30.67 -196.64 -107.47
N ALA A 3 29.83 -197.22 -106.62
CA ALA A 3 28.70 -196.50 -106.01
C ALA A 3 29.00 -195.84 -104.63
N GLY A 4 29.95 -196.38 -103.85
CA GLY A 4 30.23 -195.90 -102.48
C GLY A 4 30.94 -194.55 -102.41
N TRP A 5 31.79 -194.25 -103.38
CA TRP A 5 32.59 -193.02 -103.40
C TRP A 5 31.76 -191.76 -103.67
N LEU A 6 30.70 -191.85 -104.49
CA LEU A 6 29.85 -190.70 -104.81
C LEU A 6 28.98 -190.28 -103.62
N LEU A 7 28.46 -191.24 -102.84
CA LEU A 7 27.70 -190.98 -101.61
C LEU A 7 28.56 -190.34 -100.52
N LEU A 8 29.79 -190.82 -100.34
CA LEU A 8 30.73 -190.25 -99.37
C LEU A 8 31.10 -188.81 -99.72
N ALA A 9 31.37 -188.53 -101.00
CA ALA A 9 31.69 -187.19 -101.49
C ALA A 9 30.52 -186.21 -101.33
N ALA A 10 29.29 -186.63 -101.63
CA ALA A 10 28.09 -185.80 -101.47
C ALA A 10 27.80 -185.48 -99.99
N LEU A 11 27.96 -186.46 -99.11
CA LEU A 11 27.76 -186.28 -97.66
C LEU A 11 28.82 -185.33 -97.08
N LEU A 12 30.07 -185.47 -97.51
CA LEU A 12 31.17 -184.61 -97.08
C LEU A 12 30.97 -183.17 -97.58
N ALA A 13 30.54 -182.97 -98.83
CA ALA A 13 30.24 -181.65 -99.38
C ALA A 13 29.06 -180.98 -98.66
N ALA A 14 27.99 -181.72 -98.34
CA ALA A 14 26.84 -181.20 -97.60
C ALA A 14 27.22 -180.80 -96.16
N LEU A 15 28.02 -181.62 -95.48
CA LEU A 15 28.48 -181.34 -94.12
C LEU A 15 29.40 -180.12 -94.08
N LEU A 16 30.28 -179.99 -95.07
CA LEU A 16 31.20 -178.86 -95.21
C LEU A 16 30.43 -177.57 -95.54
N ALA A 17 29.43 -177.63 -96.42
CA ALA A 17 28.56 -176.49 -96.72
C ALA A 17 27.72 -176.05 -95.50
N ALA A 18 27.17 -177.00 -94.73
CA ALA A 18 26.42 -176.69 -93.52
C ALA A 18 27.30 -176.07 -92.42
N LEU A 19 28.51 -176.61 -92.21
CA LEU A 19 29.49 -176.06 -91.27
C LEU A 19 29.91 -174.64 -91.68
N LEU A 20 30.20 -174.43 -92.96
CA LEU A 20 30.63 -173.14 -93.49
C LEU A 20 29.49 -172.11 -93.36
N ALA A 21 28.25 -172.48 -93.71
CA ALA A 21 27.08 -171.62 -93.54
C ALA A 21 26.83 -171.26 -92.06
N ALA A 22 26.94 -172.22 -91.14
CA ALA A 22 26.77 -171.98 -89.71
C ALA A 22 27.88 -171.07 -89.14
N LEU A 23 29.13 -171.30 -89.53
CA LEU A 23 30.27 -170.48 -89.10
C LEU A 23 30.15 -169.04 -89.63
N LEU A 24 29.77 -168.87 -90.89
CA LEU A 24 29.60 -167.57 -91.53
C LEU A 24 28.41 -166.80 -90.91
N ALA A 25 27.30 -167.48 -90.64
CA ALA A 25 26.15 -166.88 -89.95
C ALA A 25 26.48 -166.46 -88.51
N ALA A 26 27.21 -167.29 -87.75
CA ALA A 26 27.63 -166.96 -86.39
C ALA A 26 28.62 -165.79 -86.37
N LEU A 27 29.60 -165.78 -87.28
CA LEU A 27 30.56 -164.69 -87.41
C LEU A 27 29.88 -163.37 -87.81
N LEU A 28 28.98 -163.42 -88.80
CA LEU A 28 28.20 -162.24 -89.21
C LEU A 28 27.35 -161.71 -88.07
N ALA A 29 26.64 -162.58 -87.36
CA ALA A 29 25.80 -162.19 -86.23
C ALA A 29 26.62 -161.57 -85.09
N ALA A 30 27.76 -162.16 -84.75
CA ALA A 30 28.66 -161.64 -83.71
C ALA A 30 29.28 -160.29 -84.10
N LEU A 31 29.75 -160.15 -85.36
CA LEU A 31 30.34 -158.91 -85.87
C LEU A 31 29.29 -157.79 -85.94
N LEU A 32 28.08 -158.09 -86.45
CA LEU A 32 26.98 -157.13 -86.49
C LEU A 32 26.58 -156.69 -85.09
N ALA A 33 26.42 -157.63 -84.15
CA ALA A 33 26.05 -157.31 -82.78
C ALA A 33 27.11 -156.45 -82.08
N ALA A 34 28.40 -156.78 -82.24
CA ALA A 34 29.50 -156.01 -81.66
C ALA A 34 29.61 -154.61 -82.28
N LEU A 35 29.51 -154.51 -83.60
CA LEU A 35 29.56 -153.22 -84.31
C LEU A 35 28.37 -152.34 -83.96
N LEU A 36 27.15 -152.89 -83.93
CA LEU A 36 25.94 -152.16 -83.53
C LEU A 36 26.03 -151.70 -82.08
N ALA A 37 26.47 -152.56 -81.16
CA ALA A 37 26.62 -152.20 -79.75
C ALA A 37 27.67 -151.09 -79.57
N ALA A 38 28.83 -151.18 -80.22
CA ALA A 38 29.89 -150.17 -80.14
C ALA A 38 29.45 -148.84 -80.76
N LEU A 39 28.83 -148.87 -81.94
CA LEU A 39 28.34 -147.67 -82.62
C LEU A 39 27.22 -147.00 -81.82
N LEU A 40 26.26 -147.76 -81.30
CA LEU A 40 25.19 -147.23 -80.45
C LEU A 40 25.74 -146.64 -79.16
N ALA A 41 26.67 -147.34 -78.48
CA ALA A 41 27.27 -146.83 -77.25
C ALA A 41 28.05 -145.53 -77.48
N ALA A 42 28.87 -145.48 -78.54
CA ALA A 42 29.64 -144.28 -78.89
C ALA A 42 28.73 -143.11 -79.31
N LEU A 43 27.71 -143.38 -80.14
CA LEU A 43 26.76 -142.36 -80.57
C LEU A 43 25.93 -141.83 -79.39
N LEU A 44 25.43 -142.72 -78.53
CA LEU A 44 24.68 -142.33 -77.33
C LEU A 44 25.55 -141.53 -76.37
N ALA A 45 26.78 -141.95 -76.10
CA ALA A 45 27.70 -141.23 -75.22
C ALA A 45 28.04 -139.85 -75.77
N ALA A 46 28.37 -139.74 -77.06
CA ALA A 46 28.70 -138.46 -77.69
C ALA A 46 27.48 -137.51 -77.74
N LEU A 47 26.30 -138.03 -78.10
CA LEU A 47 25.07 -137.24 -78.15
C LEU A 47 24.66 -136.77 -76.75
N LEU A 48 24.71 -137.65 -75.75
CA LEU A 48 24.40 -137.29 -74.37
C LEU A 48 25.38 -136.26 -73.81
N ALA A 49 26.69 -136.44 -74.03
CA ALA A 49 27.69 -135.50 -73.56
C ALA A 49 27.54 -134.12 -74.21
N ALA A 50 27.35 -134.07 -75.53
CA ALA A 50 27.15 -132.83 -76.27
C ALA A 50 25.84 -132.12 -75.86
N LEU A 51 24.74 -132.87 -75.74
CA LEU A 51 23.45 -132.33 -75.32
C LEU A 51 23.50 -131.81 -73.88
N LEU A 52 24.08 -132.57 -72.95
CA LEU A 52 24.22 -132.15 -71.55
C LEU A 52 25.11 -130.92 -71.43
N ALA A 53 26.26 -130.89 -72.12
CA ALA A 53 27.16 -129.74 -72.08
C ALA A 53 26.52 -128.48 -72.65
N ALA A 54 25.86 -128.59 -73.80
CA ALA A 54 25.17 -127.47 -74.44
C ALA A 54 23.98 -126.96 -73.59
N LEU A 55 23.16 -127.88 -73.06
CA LEU A 55 22.01 -127.54 -72.22
C LEU A 55 22.46 -126.89 -70.90
N LEU A 56 23.47 -127.46 -70.23
CA LEU A 56 24.01 -126.89 -68.99
C LEU A 56 24.64 -125.53 -69.21
N ALA A 57 25.45 -125.36 -70.27
CA ALA A 57 26.08 -124.08 -70.56
C ALA A 57 25.04 -123.00 -70.90
N ALA A 58 24.05 -123.33 -71.74
CA ALA A 58 22.98 -122.40 -72.10
C ALA A 58 22.10 -122.05 -70.89
N LEU A 59 21.71 -123.05 -70.08
CA LEU A 59 20.88 -122.84 -68.89
C LEU A 59 21.63 -122.01 -67.83
N LEU A 60 22.90 -122.33 -67.55
CA LEU A 60 23.71 -121.58 -66.59
C LEU A 60 23.94 -120.14 -67.07
N ALA A 61 24.28 -119.93 -68.35
CA ALA A 61 24.48 -118.59 -68.89
C ALA A 61 23.19 -117.76 -68.84
N ALA A 62 22.06 -118.32 -69.25
CA ALA A 62 20.77 -117.64 -69.23
C ALA A 62 20.31 -117.35 -67.79
N LEU A 63 20.41 -118.33 -66.89
CA LEU A 63 20.01 -118.18 -65.49
C LEU A 63 20.90 -117.15 -64.77
N LEU A 64 22.22 -117.21 -64.94
CA LEU A 64 23.15 -116.25 -64.33
C LEU A 64 22.93 -114.84 -64.90
N ALA A 65 22.78 -114.69 -66.21
CA ALA A 65 22.54 -113.38 -66.83
C ALA A 65 21.21 -112.78 -66.36
N ALA A 66 20.13 -113.56 -66.35
CA ALA A 66 18.82 -113.10 -65.90
C ALA A 66 18.81 -112.77 -64.40
N LEU A 67 19.40 -113.63 -63.56
CA LEU A 67 19.47 -113.42 -62.11
C LEU A 67 20.33 -112.21 -61.77
N LEU A 68 21.51 -112.06 -62.38
CA LEU A 68 22.39 -110.90 -62.16
C LEU A 68 21.73 -109.61 -62.63
N ALA A 69 21.11 -109.60 -63.82
CA ALA A 69 20.43 -108.42 -64.33
C ALA A 69 19.24 -108.02 -63.44
N ALA A 70 18.41 -108.98 -63.04
CA ALA A 70 17.27 -108.73 -62.16
C ALA A 70 17.71 -108.26 -60.77
N LEU A 71 18.71 -108.92 -60.18
CA LEU A 71 19.21 -108.57 -58.85
C LEU A 71 19.89 -107.20 -58.85
N LEU A 72 20.74 -106.91 -59.84
CA LEU A 72 21.40 -105.61 -59.96
C LEU A 72 20.39 -104.49 -60.21
N ALA A 73 19.42 -104.69 -61.11
CA ALA A 73 18.39 -103.70 -61.39
C ALA A 73 17.53 -103.42 -60.16
N ALA A 74 17.08 -104.46 -59.46
CA ALA A 74 16.28 -104.32 -58.24
C ALA A 74 17.08 -103.65 -57.12
N LEU A 75 18.33 -104.05 -56.90
CA LEU A 75 19.20 -103.48 -55.87
C LEU A 75 19.52 -102.02 -56.16
N LEU A 76 19.90 -101.67 -57.40
CA LEU A 76 20.16 -100.29 -57.79
C LEU A 76 18.92 -99.41 -57.65
N ALA A 77 17.77 -99.89 -58.14
CA ALA A 77 16.52 -99.12 -58.06
C ALA A 77 16.11 -98.89 -56.60
N ALA A 78 16.15 -99.93 -55.75
CA ALA A 78 15.80 -99.82 -54.35
C ALA A 78 16.77 -98.92 -53.57
N LEU A 79 18.08 -99.10 -53.79
CA LEU A 79 19.11 -98.30 -53.11
C LEU A 79 19.05 -96.84 -53.54
N LEU A 80 18.94 -96.55 -54.85
CA LEU A 80 18.83 -95.18 -55.34
C LEU A 80 17.55 -94.51 -54.86
N ALA A 81 16.40 -95.21 -54.92
CA ALA A 81 15.14 -94.65 -54.45
C ALA A 81 15.17 -94.36 -52.94
N ALA A 82 15.68 -95.29 -52.13
CA ALA A 82 15.80 -95.10 -50.68
C ALA A 82 16.79 -93.99 -50.33
N LEU A 83 17.97 -93.95 -50.97
CA LEU A 83 18.98 -92.93 -50.72
C LEU A 83 18.49 -91.55 -51.15
N LEU A 84 17.91 -91.42 -52.35
CA LEU A 84 17.35 -90.15 -52.83
C LEU A 84 16.22 -89.67 -51.91
N ALA A 85 15.28 -90.54 -51.56
CA ALA A 85 14.16 -90.16 -50.70
C ALA A 85 14.65 -89.73 -49.31
N ALA A 86 15.56 -90.48 -48.69
CA ALA A 86 16.10 -90.15 -47.37
C ALA A 86 16.91 -88.86 -47.41
N LEU A 87 17.80 -88.70 -48.40
CA LEU A 87 18.63 -87.51 -48.54
C LEU A 87 17.78 -86.26 -48.82
N LEU A 88 16.82 -86.33 -49.76
CA LEU A 88 15.93 -85.21 -50.06
C LEU A 88 15.08 -84.85 -48.84
N ALA A 89 14.48 -85.84 -48.16
CA ALA A 89 13.65 -85.58 -47.00
C ALA A 89 14.46 -84.94 -45.86
N ALA A 90 15.64 -85.47 -45.56
CA ALA A 90 16.50 -84.94 -44.51
C ALA A 90 17.03 -83.54 -44.86
N LEU A 91 17.49 -83.33 -46.09
CA LEU A 91 18.02 -82.04 -46.54
C LEU A 91 16.91 -80.98 -46.58
N LEU A 92 15.75 -81.29 -47.14
CA LEU A 92 14.62 -80.37 -47.18
C LEU A 92 14.12 -80.03 -45.78
N ALA A 93 13.96 -81.03 -44.91
CA ALA A 93 13.51 -80.80 -43.53
C ALA A 93 14.51 -79.93 -42.76
N ALA A 94 15.81 -80.23 -42.84
CA ALA A 94 16.84 -79.47 -42.16
C ALA A 94 16.95 -78.04 -42.69
N LEU A 95 16.97 -77.87 -44.02
CA LEU A 95 17.07 -76.57 -44.66
C LEU A 95 15.84 -75.71 -44.39
N LEU A 96 14.64 -76.26 -44.53
CA LEU A 96 13.39 -75.54 -44.24
C LEU A 96 13.31 -75.16 -42.77
N ALA A 97 13.61 -76.08 -41.85
CA ALA A 97 13.58 -75.80 -40.41
C ALA A 97 14.59 -74.71 -40.03
N ALA A 98 15.83 -74.79 -40.52
CA ALA A 98 16.86 -73.79 -40.25
C ALA A 98 16.51 -72.42 -40.85
N LEU A 99 16.04 -72.39 -42.10
CA LEU A 99 15.65 -71.16 -42.78
C LEU A 99 14.45 -70.51 -42.10
N LEU A 100 13.39 -71.27 -41.78
CA LEU A 100 12.23 -70.76 -41.06
C LEU A 100 12.63 -70.24 -39.68
N ALA A 101 13.39 -71.01 -38.91
CA ALA A 101 13.81 -70.58 -37.57
C ALA A 101 14.63 -69.28 -37.63
N ALA A 102 15.61 -69.20 -38.52
CA ALA A 102 16.46 -68.02 -38.66
C ALA A 102 15.67 -66.80 -39.16
N LEU A 103 14.84 -66.97 -40.19
CA LEU A 103 14.04 -65.88 -40.75
C LEU A 103 13.01 -65.36 -39.74
N LEU A 104 12.30 -66.27 -39.07
CA LEU A 104 11.25 -65.92 -38.12
C LEU A 104 11.87 -65.26 -36.87
N ALA A 105 12.99 -65.78 -36.36
CA ALA A 105 13.71 -65.16 -35.25
C ALA A 105 14.26 -63.77 -35.60
N ALA A 106 14.88 -63.61 -36.77
CA ALA A 106 15.41 -62.32 -37.20
C ALA A 106 14.29 -61.29 -37.45
N LEU A 107 13.21 -61.71 -38.12
CA LEU A 107 12.06 -60.84 -38.38
C LEU A 107 11.35 -60.44 -37.08
N LEU A 108 11.10 -61.38 -36.17
CA LEU A 108 10.52 -61.08 -34.86
C LEU A 108 11.41 -60.12 -34.08
N ALA A 109 12.71 -60.42 -33.97
CA ALA A 109 13.62 -59.58 -33.20
C ALA A 109 13.68 -58.15 -33.77
N ALA A 110 13.83 -58.01 -35.10
CA ALA A 110 13.89 -56.70 -35.74
C ALA A 110 12.57 -55.93 -35.63
N LEU A 111 11.44 -56.58 -35.91
CA LEU A 111 10.12 -55.95 -35.85
C LEU A 111 9.77 -55.54 -34.42
N LEU A 112 9.98 -56.43 -33.46
CA LEU A 112 9.65 -56.18 -32.05
C LEU A 112 10.57 -55.10 -31.48
N ALA A 113 11.87 -55.12 -31.78
CA ALA A 113 12.80 -54.07 -31.36
C ALA A 113 12.45 -52.71 -31.96
N ALA A 114 12.18 -52.65 -33.28
CA ALA A 114 11.82 -51.41 -33.95
C ALA A 114 10.48 -50.86 -33.45
N LEU A 115 9.46 -51.72 -33.30
CA LEU A 115 8.14 -51.34 -32.81
C LEU A 115 8.21 -50.88 -31.35
N LEU A 116 8.90 -51.61 -30.47
CA LEU A 116 9.09 -51.19 -29.08
C LEU A 116 9.84 -49.86 -29.01
N ALA A 117 10.96 -49.72 -29.72
CA ALA A 117 11.74 -48.49 -29.68
C ALA A 117 10.93 -47.29 -30.17
N ALA A 118 10.23 -47.41 -31.31
CA ALA A 118 9.42 -46.34 -31.86
C ALA A 118 8.21 -45.99 -30.98
N LEU A 119 7.46 -47.02 -30.53
CA LEU A 119 6.28 -46.80 -29.70
C LEU A 119 6.65 -46.22 -28.34
N LEU A 120 7.68 -46.76 -27.69
CA LEU A 120 8.12 -46.30 -26.37
C LEU A 120 8.71 -44.89 -26.48
N ALA A 121 9.54 -44.59 -27.49
CA ALA A 121 10.05 -43.24 -27.71
C ALA A 121 8.92 -42.22 -27.99
N ALA A 122 7.97 -42.56 -28.87
CA ALA A 122 6.86 -41.67 -29.21
C ALA A 122 5.93 -41.45 -28.00
N LEU A 123 5.57 -42.52 -27.29
CA LEU A 123 4.71 -42.45 -26.11
C LEU A 123 5.38 -41.64 -24.99
N LEU A 124 6.66 -41.91 -24.71
CA LEU A 124 7.40 -41.25 -23.64
C LEU A 124 7.61 -39.77 -23.99
N ALA A 125 7.96 -39.44 -25.23
CA ALA A 125 8.08 -38.04 -25.68
C ALA A 125 6.75 -37.29 -25.60
N ALA A 126 5.65 -37.88 -26.10
CA ALA A 126 4.33 -37.25 -26.07
C ALA A 126 3.82 -37.07 -24.62
N LEU A 127 3.97 -38.09 -23.78
CA LEU A 127 3.54 -38.05 -22.38
C LEU A 127 4.37 -37.05 -21.58
N LEU A 128 5.71 -37.05 -21.73
CA LEU A 128 6.56 -36.06 -21.07
C LEU A 128 6.21 -34.65 -21.53
N ALA A 129 6.11 -34.40 -22.84
CA ALA A 129 5.80 -33.08 -23.36
C ALA A 129 4.44 -32.58 -22.85
N ALA A 130 3.40 -33.41 -22.89
CA ALA A 130 2.08 -33.05 -22.40
C ALA A 130 2.06 -32.82 -20.88
N LEU A 131 2.67 -33.71 -20.10
CA LEU A 131 2.73 -33.59 -18.65
C LEU A 131 3.51 -32.35 -18.22
N LEU A 132 4.68 -32.13 -18.82
CA LEU A 132 5.56 -31.00 -18.49
C LEU A 132 4.88 -29.69 -18.91
N ALA A 133 4.27 -29.61 -20.09
CA ALA A 133 3.52 -28.43 -20.52
C ALA A 133 2.33 -28.13 -19.59
N ALA A 134 1.52 -29.14 -19.25
CA ALA A 134 0.37 -28.97 -18.37
C ALA A 134 0.78 -28.58 -16.94
N LEU A 135 1.78 -29.25 -16.37
CA LEU A 135 2.27 -28.98 -15.02
C LEU A 135 2.90 -27.59 -14.94
N LEU A 136 3.74 -27.22 -15.92
CA LEU A 136 4.40 -25.92 -15.94
C LEU A 136 3.38 -24.80 -16.15
N ALA A 137 2.42 -24.96 -17.07
CA ALA A 137 1.34 -24.00 -17.26
C ALA A 137 0.48 -23.83 -16.01
N ALA A 138 0.07 -24.92 -15.35
CA ALA A 138 -0.74 -24.87 -14.14
C ALA A 138 0.04 -24.25 -12.96
N LEU A 139 1.29 -24.65 -12.75
CA LEU A 139 2.14 -24.13 -11.69
C LEU A 139 2.41 -22.63 -11.90
N LEU A 140 2.76 -22.22 -13.12
CA LEU A 140 3.06 -20.83 -13.44
C LEU A 140 1.80 -19.98 -13.31
N ALA A 141 0.65 -20.44 -13.80
CA ALA A 141 -0.63 -19.73 -13.63
C ALA A 141 -1.01 -19.59 -12.15
N ALA A 142 -0.92 -20.65 -11.36
CA ALA A 142 -1.27 -20.62 -9.94
C ALA A 142 -0.30 -19.74 -9.13
N LEU A 143 1.01 -19.88 -9.35
CA LEU A 143 2.02 -19.10 -8.66
C LEU A 143 1.91 -17.61 -9.01
N LEU A 144 1.75 -17.30 -10.29
CA LEU A 144 1.65 -15.92 -10.76
C LEU A 144 0.35 -15.29 -10.27
N ALA A 145 -0.79 -16.00 -10.34
CA ALA A 145 -2.05 -15.52 -9.78
C ALA A 145 -1.97 -15.27 -8.27
N ALA A 146 -1.41 -16.21 -7.50
CA ALA A 146 -1.29 -16.09 -6.05
C ALA A 146 -0.31 -14.96 -5.66
N LEU A 147 0.85 -14.88 -6.31
CA LEU A 147 1.84 -13.84 -6.04
C LEU A 147 1.30 -12.46 -6.41
N LEU A 148 0.66 -12.33 -7.57
CA LEU A 148 0.11 -11.05 -8.03
C LEU A 148 -1.05 -10.63 -7.11
N ALA A 149 -1.95 -11.54 -6.74
CA ALA A 149 -3.02 -11.23 -5.79
C ALA A 149 -2.49 -10.80 -4.42
N ALA A 150 -1.51 -11.53 -3.86
CA ALA A 150 -0.92 -11.22 -2.56
C ALA A 150 -0.15 -9.89 -2.57
N LEU A 151 0.67 -9.67 -3.61
CA LEU A 151 1.46 -8.45 -3.75
C LEU A 151 0.56 -7.23 -3.96
N LEU A 152 -0.45 -7.34 -4.84
CA LEU A 152 -1.37 -6.25 -5.13
C LEU A 152 -2.22 -5.95 -3.89
N ALA A 153 -2.74 -6.97 -3.19
CA ALA A 153 -3.47 -6.77 -1.94
C ALA A 153 -2.61 -6.10 -0.85
N ALA A 154 -1.37 -6.57 -0.64
CA ALA A 154 -0.47 -6.01 0.36
C ALA A 154 -0.05 -4.57 0.02
N LEU A 155 0.32 -4.32 -1.24
CA LEU A 155 0.71 -2.99 -1.71
C LEU A 155 -0.45 -2.00 -1.62
N LEU A 156 -1.64 -2.40 -2.07
CA LEU A 156 -2.83 -1.56 -2.05
C LEU A 156 -3.26 -1.28 -0.60
N ALA A 157 -3.26 -2.28 0.27
CA ALA A 157 -3.54 -2.08 1.70
C ALA A 157 -2.53 -1.14 2.37
N ALA A 158 -1.23 -1.34 2.15
CA ALA A 158 -0.19 -0.50 2.73
C ALA A 158 -0.22 0.93 2.21
N LEU A 159 -0.37 1.12 0.89
CA LEU A 159 -0.44 2.43 0.25
C LEU A 159 -1.69 3.19 0.70
N LEU A 160 -2.84 2.53 0.71
CA LEU A 160 -4.11 3.14 1.11
C LEU A 160 -4.07 3.49 2.60
N ALA A 161 -3.57 2.61 3.47
CA ALA A 161 -3.40 2.91 4.89
C ALA A 161 -2.44 4.10 5.13
N ALA A 162 -1.29 4.13 4.45
CA ALA A 162 -0.32 5.21 4.59
C ALA A 162 -0.85 6.54 4.07
N LEU A 163 -1.48 6.53 2.88
CA LEU A 163 -2.07 7.72 2.27
C LEU A 163 -3.21 8.27 3.13
N LEU A 164 -4.10 7.40 3.60
CA LEU A 164 -5.25 7.81 4.42
C LEU A 164 -4.76 8.34 5.76
N ALA A 165 -3.79 7.69 6.42
CA ALA A 165 -3.22 8.20 7.67
C ALA A 165 -2.53 9.56 7.48
N ALA A 166 -1.71 9.73 6.44
CA ALA A 166 -1.01 10.98 6.16
C ALA A 166 -1.97 12.11 5.79
N LEU A 167 -2.94 11.84 4.91
CA LEU A 167 -3.93 12.83 4.48
C LEU A 167 -4.82 13.26 5.64
N LEU A 168 -5.31 12.30 6.43
CA LEU A 168 -6.18 12.59 7.58
C LEU A 168 -5.39 13.36 8.65
N ALA A 169 -4.15 12.97 8.96
CA ALA A 169 -3.30 13.71 9.89
C ALA A 169 -3.01 15.14 9.40
N ALA A 170 -2.66 15.32 8.12
CA ALA A 170 -2.37 16.64 7.55
C ALA A 170 -3.63 17.53 7.51
N LEU A 171 -4.77 16.99 7.07
CA LEU A 171 -6.04 17.72 7.01
C LEU A 171 -6.51 18.12 8.41
N LEU A 172 -6.45 17.20 9.37
CA LEU A 172 -6.87 17.45 10.75
C LEU A 172 -5.95 18.49 11.40
N ALA A 173 -4.62 18.37 11.23
CA ALA A 173 -3.68 19.37 11.72
C ALA A 173 -3.92 20.76 11.10
N ALA A 174 -4.09 20.84 9.78
CA ALA A 174 -4.32 22.12 9.09
C ALA A 174 -5.67 22.76 9.46
N LEU A 175 -6.75 21.96 9.50
CA LEU A 175 -8.08 22.42 9.86
C LEU A 175 -8.12 22.89 11.31
N LEU A 176 -7.54 22.13 12.23
CA LEU A 176 -7.51 22.46 13.66
C LEU A 176 -6.65 23.71 13.89
N ALA A 177 -5.48 23.81 13.25
CA ALA A 177 -4.65 25.01 13.33
C ALA A 177 -5.36 26.25 12.77
N ALA A 178 -6.00 26.15 11.61
CA ALA A 178 -6.72 27.27 10.99
C ALA A 178 -7.96 27.68 11.82
N LEU A 179 -8.74 26.71 12.29
CA LEU A 179 -9.92 26.98 13.13
C LEU A 179 -9.52 27.61 14.46
N LEU A 180 -8.50 27.08 15.12
CA LEU A 180 -8.03 27.57 16.41
C LEU A 180 -7.44 28.98 16.25
N ALA A 181 -6.66 29.24 15.20
CA ALA A 181 -6.13 30.57 14.89
C ALA A 181 -7.25 31.58 14.58
N ALA A 182 -8.24 31.21 13.75
CA ALA A 182 -9.36 32.08 13.40
C ALA A 182 -10.26 32.36 14.60
N LEU A 183 -10.56 31.34 15.41
CA LEU A 183 -11.38 31.47 16.61
C LEU A 183 -10.69 32.33 17.67
N LEU A 184 -9.39 32.09 17.94
CA LEU A 184 -8.61 32.93 18.84
C LEU A 184 -8.56 34.36 18.35
N ALA A 185 -8.24 34.59 17.07
CA ALA A 185 -8.16 35.94 16.52
C ALA A 185 -9.50 36.68 16.62
N ALA A 186 -10.61 36.02 16.26
CA ALA A 186 -11.95 36.60 16.32
C ALA A 186 -12.41 36.86 17.76
N LEU A 187 -12.22 35.89 18.66
CA LEU A 187 -12.60 36.03 20.08
C LEU A 187 -11.78 37.12 20.76
N LEU A 188 -10.46 37.14 20.54
CA LEU A 188 -9.56 38.12 21.14
C LEU A 188 -9.86 39.51 20.58
N ALA A 189 -10.06 39.65 19.26
CA ALA A 189 -10.48 40.92 18.66
C ALA A 189 -11.84 41.42 19.20
N ALA A 190 -12.85 40.54 19.27
CA ALA A 190 -14.18 40.91 19.76
C ALA A 190 -14.17 41.26 21.25
N LEU A 191 -13.48 40.46 22.09
CA LEU A 191 -13.37 40.72 23.52
C LEU A 191 -12.61 42.01 23.80
N LEU A 192 -11.48 42.23 23.10
CA LEU A 192 -10.66 43.43 23.29
C LEU A 192 -11.41 44.68 22.79
N ALA A 193 -12.11 44.59 21.65
CA ALA A 193 -12.96 45.68 21.16
C ALA A 193 -14.13 45.98 22.11
N ALA A 194 -14.84 44.96 22.60
CA ALA A 194 -15.96 45.14 23.53
C ALA A 194 -15.50 45.68 24.88
N LEU A 195 -14.38 45.18 25.42
CA LEU A 195 -13.79 45.65 26.66
C LEU A 195 -13.30 47.09 26.53
N LEU A 196 -12.59 47.43 25.45
CA LEU A 196 -12.18 48.81 25.18
C LEU A 196 -13.39 49.72 25.06
N ALA A 197 -14.39 49.35 24.26
CA ALA A 197 -15.58 50.17 24.08
C ALA A 197 -16.33 50.38 25.40
N ALA A 198 -16.53 49.32 26.20
CA ALA A 198 -17.22 49.41 27.48
C ALA A 198 -16.42 50.21 28.52
N LEU A 199 -15.11 49.98 28.63
CA LEU A 199 -14.25 50.69 29.58
C LEU A 199 -14.16 52.18 29.21
N LEU A 200 -13.97 52.49 27.93
CA LEU A 200 -13.85 53.86 27.44
C LEU A 200 -15.18 54.59 27.57
N ALA A 201 -16.31 53.95 27.25
CA ALA A 201 -17.65 54.51 27.46
C ALA A 201 -17.96 54.74 28.96
N ALA A 202 -17.65 53.77 29.83
CA ALA A 202 -17.87 53.91 31.27
C ALA A 202 -16.97 54.98 31.89
N LEU A 203 -15.70 55.04 31.48
CA LEU A 203 -14.75 56.06 31.94
C LEU A 203 -15.16 57.45 31.46
N LEU A 204 -15.53 57.61 30.18
CA LEU A 204 -16.05 58.87 29.65
C LEU A 204 -17.33 59.28 30.39
N ALA A 205 -18.30 58.38 30.53
CA ALA A 205 -19.55 58.69 31.22
C ALA A 205 -19.32 59.09 32.67
N ALA A 206 -18.46 58.37 33.41
CA ALA A 206 -18.14 58.68 34.80
C ALA A 206 -17.36 60.00 34.93
N LEU A 207 -16.36 60.24 34.08
CA LEU A 207 -15.58 61.48 34.09
C LEU A 207 -16.45 62.69 33.74
N LEU A 208 -17.29 62.55 32.71
CA LEU A 208 -18.17 63.63 32.23
C LEU A 208 -19.28 63.91 33.25
N ALA A 209 -19.87 62.87 33.85
CA ALA A 209 -20.85 63.02 34.93
C ALA A 209 -20.23 63.66 36.19
N ALA A 210 -19.03 63.23 36.60
CA ALA A 210 -18.32 63.82 37.74
C ALA A 210 -17.95 65.28 37.49
N LEU A 211 -17.45 65.59 36.29
CA LEU A 211 -17.09 66.96 35.88
C LEU A 211 -18.35 67.85 35.82
N LEU A 212 -19.43 67.39 35.19
CA LEU A 212 -20.71 68.12 35.14
C LEU A 212 -21.26 68.34 36.54
N ALA A 213 -21.28 67.32 37.39
CA ALA A 213 -21.78 67.43 38.76
C ALA A 213 -20.94 68.41 39.58
N ALA A 214 -19.61 68.35 39.49
CA ALA A 214 -18.71 69.27 40.17
C ALA A 214 -18.87 70.72 39.66
N LEU A 215 -18.98 70.91 38.34
CA LEU A 215 -19.17 72.22 37.73
C LEU A 215 -20.54 72.83 38.09
N LEU A 216 -21.61 72.04 38.01
CA LEU A 216 -22.96 72.46 38.42
C LEU A 216 -23.02 72.79 39.90
N ALA A 217 -22.44 71.93 40.76
CA ALA A 217 -22.41 72.17 42.20
C ALA A 217 -21.62 73.45 42.53
N ALA A 218 -20.45 73.66 41.90
CA ALA A 218 -19.66 74.87 42.09
C ALA A 218 -20.39 76.13 41.58
N LEU A 219 -21.03 76.06 40.41
CA LEU A 219 -21.80 77.17 39.85
C LEU A 219 -23.01 77.51 40.71
N LEU A 220 -23.79 76.51 41.12
CA LEU A 220 -24.94 76.70 42.01
C LEU A 220 -24.50 77.27 43.35
N ALA A 221 -23.45 76.72 43.97
CA ALA A 221 -22.92 77.24 45.22
C ALA A 221 -22.46 78.71 45.09
N ALA A 222 -21.75 79.05 44.03
CA ALA A 222 -21.31 80.42 43.77
C ALA A 222 -22.48 81.37 43.51
N LEU A 223 -23.48 80.96 42.72
CA LEU A 223 -24.65 81.77 42.41
C LEU A 223 -25.53 81.99 43.64
N LEU A 224 -25.72 80.95 44.46
CA LEU A 224 -26.51 81.00 45.69
C LEU A 224 -25.80 81.84 46.77
N ALA A 225 -24.47 81.71 46.89
CA ALA A 225 -23.66 82.58 47.74
C ALA A 225 -23.73 84.06 47.31
N ALA A 226 -23.64 84.33 46.00
CA ALA A 226 -23.75 85.68 45.47
C ALA A 226 -25.16 86.28 45.69
N LEU A 227 -26.22 85.48 45.47
CA LEU A 227 -27.60 85.90 45.71
C LEU A 227 -27.83 86.19 47.20
N LEU A 228 -27.41 85.28 48.10
CA LEU A 228 -27.51 85.49 49.55
C LEU A 228 -26.75 86.74 49.99
N ALA A 229 -25.53 86.95 49.49
CA ALA A 229 -24.76 88.15 49.80
C ALA A 229 -25.48 89.43 49.34
N ALA A 230 -26.07 89.43 48.14
CA ALA A 230 -26.82 90.57 47.62
C ALA A 230 -28.11 90.84 48.42
N LEU A 231 -28.86 89.79 48.79
CA LEU A 231 -30.10 89.90 49.56
C LEU A 231 -29.83 90.39 51.00
N LEU A 232 -28.75 89.88 51.61
CA LEU A 232 -28.33 90.27 52.95
C LEU A 232 -27.79 91.71 52.99
N ALA A 233 -27.11 92.14 51.92
CA ALA A 233 -26.69 93.53 51.75
C ALA A 233 -27.89 94.49 51.57
N ALA A 234 -28.92 94.09 50.80
CA ALA A 234 -30.13 94.88 50.63
C ALA A 234 -30.93 95.02 51.94
N LEU A 235 -31.07 93.94 52.72
CA LEU A 235 -31.78 93.96 54.00
C LEU A 235 -31.06 94.79 55.08
N LEU A 236 -29.71 94.74 55.08
CA LEU A 236 -28.90 95.61 55.93
C LEU A 236 -29.04 97.09 55.55
N ALA A 237 -29.14 97.39 54.26
CA ALA A 237 -29.36 98.76 53.79
C ALA A 237 -30.72 99.31 54.25
N GLU A 238 -31.81 98.54 54.12
CA GLU A 238 -33.15 98.92 54.63
C GLU A 238 -33.16 99.12 56.16
N MET A 239 -32.56 98.20 56.94
CA MET A 239 -32.45 98.36 58.40
C MET A 239 -31.65 99.60 58.82
N MET A 240 -30.63 99.98 58.04
CA MET A 240 -29.80 101.14 58.35
C MET A 240 -30.50 102.46 57.99
N GLU A 241 -31.41 102.43 57.02
CA GLU A 241 -32.23 103.57 56.62
C GLU A 241 -33.32 103.86 57.67
N GLU A 242 -34.04 102.84 58.16
CA GLU A 242 -35.03 102.98 59.25
C GLU A 242 -34.40 103.46 60.58
N MET A 243 -33.24 102.92 60.96
CA MET A 243 -32.55 103.33 62.18
C MET A 243 -32.02 104.78 62.11
N MET A 244 -31.73 105.28 60.91
CA MET A 244 -31.24 106.64 60.70
C MET A 244 -32.37 107.68 60.70
N GLU A 245 -33.60 107.31 60.32
CA GLU A 245 -34.79 108.18 60.45
C GLU A 245 -35.22 108.35 61.91
N GLU A 246 -35.29 107.28 62.72
CA GLU A 246 -35.65 107.38 64.15
C GLU A 246 -34.62 108.18 64.96
N MET A 247 -33.33 108.07 64.64
CA MET A 247 -32.27 108.81 65.35
C MET A 247 -32.25 110.32 64.98
N MET A 248 -32.88 110.72 63.87
CA MET A 248 -32.89 112.11 63.40
C MET A 248 -33.99 112.97 64.05
N GLU A 249 -35.07 112.36 64.56
CA GLU A 249 -36.23 113.09 65.11
C GLU A 249 -36.06 113.44 66.60
N GLU A 250 -35.26 112.69 67.36
CA GLU A 250 -35.12 112.86 68.83
C GLU A 250 -34.05 113.89 69.26
N MET A 251 -33.17 114.34 68.35
CA MET A 251 -31.94 115.09 68.70
C MET A 251 -31.94 116.60 68.40
N GLY A 252 -33.04 117.21 67.93
CA GLY A 252 -33.28 118.67 68.02
C GLY A 252 -32.11 119.61 67.66
N LEU A 253 -31.24 119.24 66.71
CA LEU A 253 -30.08 120.02 66.27
C LEU A 253 -30.17 120.25 64.76
N GLN A 254 -30.67 121.42 64.39
CA GLN A 254 -30.53 121.93 63.03
C GLN A 254 -29.04 122.10 62.71
N ALA A 255 -28.54 121.31 61.76
CA ALA A 255 -27.19 121.41 61.25
C ALA A 255 -26.89 122.83 60.73
N LEU A 256 -25.76 123.36 61.19
CA LEU A 256 -25.19 124.67 60.94
C LEU A 256 -25.24 125.08 59.46
N HIS A 257 -25.87 126.22 59.20
CA HIS A 257 -25.85 126.91 57.91
C HIS A 257 -25.15 128.27 58.10
N HIS A 258 -23.91 128.40 57.61
CA HIS A 258 -23.42 129.68 57.10
C HIS A 258 -22.31 129.45 56.05
N PRO A 259 -22.30 130.16 54.90
CA PRO A 259 -21.40 129.89 53.78
C PRO A 259 -20.05 130.57 54.03
N GLY A 260 -18.99 129.78 54.08
CA GLY A 260 -17.59 130.19 54.14
C GLY A 260 -16.73 128.97 53.83
N ASP A 261 -15.83 129.10 52.86
CA ASP A 261 -15.12 128.01 52.20
C ASP A 261 -14.60 126.92 53.16
N SER A 262 -14.95 125.66 52.89
CA SER A 262 -14.57 124.46 53.65
C SER A 262 -13.06 124.28 53.85
N ASN A 263 -12.25 125.02 53.10
CA ASN A 263 -10.80 125.01 53.20
C ASN A 263 -10.28 125.85 54.39
N GLU A 264 -10.98 126.91 54.81
CA GLU A 264 -10.53 127.74 55.93
C GLU A 264 -10.62 126.98 57.25
N HIS A 265 -11.73 126.26 57.47
CA HIS A 265 -11.92 125.45 58.68
C HIS A 265 -10.89 124.34 58.84
N GLN A 266 -10.52 123.68 57.74
CA GLN A 266 -9.44 122.69 57.71
C GLN A 266 -8.07 123.31 57.99
N SER A 267 -7.80 124.51 57.47
CA SER A 267 -6.47 125.14 57.58
C SER A 267 -6.10 125.50 59.01
N TRP A 268 -7.01 126.10 59.79
CA TRP A 268 -6.72 126.47 61.18
C TRP A 268 -6.77 125.28 62.13
N THR A 269 -7.66 124.31 61.91
CA THR A 269 -7.67 123.06 62.70
C THR A 269 -6.40 122.24 62.47
N ARG A 270 -5.92 122.13 61.21
CA ARG A 270 -4.60 121.53 60.92
C ARG A 270 -3.45 122.26 61.60
N GLY A 271 -3.49 123.59 61.61
CA GLY A 271 -2.52 124.42 62.33
C GLY A 271 -2.48 124.10 63.83
N LEU A 272 -3.64 123.95 64.47
CA LEU A 272 -3.73 123.57 65.88
C LEU A 272 -3.29 122.12 66.12
N VAL A 273 -3.56 121.17 65.22
CA VAL A 273 -3.03 119.80 65.31
C VAL A 273 -1.50 119.81 65.29
N LEU A 274 -0.86 120.55 64.38
CA LEU A 274 0.60 120.69 64.34
C LEU A 274 1.17 121.27 65.65
N VAL A 275 0.45 122.19 66.30
CA VAL A 275 0.84 122.71 67.62
C VAL A 275 0.78 121.60 68.67
N THR A 276 -0.22 120.72 68.64
CA THR A 276 -0.29 119.57 69.56
C THR A 276 0.77 118.51 69.29
N GLU A 277 1.23 118.34 68.05
CA GLU A 277 2.32 117.42 67.72
C GLU A 277 3.66 117.86 68.33
N HIS A 278 3.87 119.17 68.52
CA HIS A 278 5.08 119.73 69.14
C HIS A 278 4.96 119.92 70.67
N LYS A 279 4.09 119.14 71.33
CA LYS A 279 3.79 119.23 72.77
C LYS A 279 5.04 119.20 73.66
N ASP A 280 6.08 118.45 73.30
CA ASP A 280 7.29 118.35 74.12
C ASP A 280 8.07 119.68 74.19
N SER A 281 7.93 120.55 73.17
CA SER A 281 8.57 121.87 73.15
C SER A 281 7.66 122.99 73.67
N ASN A 282 6.36 122.96 73.38
CA ASN A 282 5.44 124.06 73.72
C ASN A 282 4.53 123.76 74.92
N ARG A 283 4.59 122.55 75.48
CA ARG A 283 3.79 122.03 76.61
C ARG A 283 2.27 122.06 76.40
N MET A 284 1.78 122.32 75.18
CA MET A 284 0.35 122.39 74.87
C MET A 284 -0.22 121.02 74.50
N SER A 285 -1.20 120.55 75.27
CA SER A 285 -2.00 119.36 74.96
C SER A 285 -3.27 119.71 74.18
N VAL A 286 -3.86 118.73 73.51
CA VAL A 286 -5.17 118.86 72.82
C VAL A 286 -6.22 119.46 73.76
N GLN A 287 -6.30 118.98 75.01
CA GLN A 287 -7.20 119.49 76.05
C GLN A 287 -6.94 120.96 76.37
N SER A 288 -5.67 121.37 76.52
CA SER A 288 -5.34 122.76 76.83
C SER A 288 -5.70 123.70 75.67
N ILE A 289 -5.55 123.26 74.42
CA ILE A 289 -5.99 124.01 73.24
C ILE A 289 -7.50 124.07 73.19
N ALA A 290 -8.18 122.96 73.43
CA ALA A 290 -9.62 122.86 73.39
C ALA A 290 -10.31 123.75 74.44
N ILE A 291 -9.72 123.90 75.63
CA ILE A 291 -10.22 124.84 76.66
C ILE A 291 -10.06 126.30 76.21
N VAL A 292 -8.94 126.64 75.56
CA VAL A 292 -8.68 128.02 75.10
C VAL A 292 -9.58 128.39 73.92
N PHE A 293 -9.72 127.48 72.96
CA PHE A 293 -10.43 127.77 71.70
C PHE A 293 -11.90 127.34 71.70
N GLY A 294 -12.33 126.46 72.61
CA GLY A 294 -13.72 125.99 72.74
C GLY A 294 -14.73 127.15 72.82
N PRO A 295 -14.60 128.07 73.79
CA PRO A 295 -15.51 129.22 73.90
C PRO A 295 -15.38 130.21 72.74
N THR A 296 -14.20 130.30 72.12
CA THR A 296 -13.90 131.27 71.04
C THR A 296 -14.54 130.83 69.72
N LEU A 297 -14.55 129.52 69.44
CA LEU A 297 -15.04 128.97 68.17
C LEU A 297 -16.52 128.62 68.19
N LEU A 298 -17.05 128.24 69.36
CA LEU A 298 -18.39 127.70 69.51
C LEU A 298 -19.17 128.54 70.52
N ARG A 299 -19.38 129.82 70.24
CA ARG A 299 -20.15 130.70 71.14
C ARG A 299 -21.66 130.47 70.93
N PRO A 300 -22.43 130.13 71.99
CA PRO A 300 -23.87 129.97 71.87
C PRO A 300 -24.52 131.36 71.76
N GLN A 301 -25.49 131.52 70.86
CA GLN A 301 -26.14 132.82 70.61
C GLN A 301 -27.06 133.29 71.75
N THR A 302 -27.42 132.39 72.67
CA THR A 302 -28.26 132.68 73.84
C THR A 302 -27.68 132.03 75.08
N GLU A 303 -27.53 132.79 76.16
CA GLU A 303 -27.01 132.27 77.45
C GLU A 303 -28.05 131.35 78.10
N SER A 304 -27.82 130.04 77.98
CA SER A 304 -28.57 128.97 78.63
C SER A 304 -28.18 128.83 80.10
N ALA A 305 -29.15 128.52 80.97
CA ALA A 305 -29.03 128.46 82.44
C ALA A 305 -27.96 127.48 82.96
N ASN A 306 -27.38 126.64 82.10
CA ASN A 306 -26.35 125.66 82.47
C ASN A 306 -25.01 125.93 81.75
N MET A 307 -24.52 127.16 81.87
CA MET A 307 -23.33 127.69 81.20
C MET A 307 -22.07 126.81 81.37
N THR A 308 -21.93 126.16 82.54
CA THR A 308 -20.82 125.23 82.82
C THR A 308 -20.83 124.00 81.90
N VAL A 309 -22.02 123.44 81.64
CA VAL A 309 -22.16 122.25 80.78
C VAL A 309 -21.85 122.60 79.32
N HIS A 310 -22.30 123.77 78.84
CA HIS A 310 -21.99 124.22 77.49
C HIS A 310 -20.50 124.51 77.27
N MET A 311 -19.79 125.10 78.24
CA MET A 311 -18.34 125.31 78.13
C MET A 311 -17.54 123.99 78.08
N VAL A 312 -18.00 122.96 78.81
CA VAL A 312 -17.40 121.62 78.76
C VAL A 312 -17.66 120.97 77.39
N PHE A 313 -18.90 121.01 76.88
CA PHE A 313 -19.20 120.44 75.57
C PHE A 313 -18.47 121.15 74.42
N GLN A 314 -18.36 122.48 74.45
CA GLN A 314 -17.58 123.23 73.45
C GLN A 314 -16.11 122.81 73.43
N SER A 315 -15.52 122.63 74.61
CA SER A 315 -14.14 122.13 74.73
C SER A 315 -14.04 120.69 74.22
N GLN A 316 -14.98 119.80 74.57
CA GLN A 316 -14.97 118.41 74.07
C GLN A 316 -15.15 118.30 72.55
N ILE A 317 -15.97 119.15 71.94
CA ILE A 317 -16.16 119.17 70.48
C ILE A 317 -14.86 119.59 69.77
N VAL A 318 -14.15 120.59 70.30
CA VAL A 318 -12.83 120.98 69.76
C VAL A 318 -11.79 119.88 70.00
N GLU A 319 -11.81 119.19 71.15
CA GLU A 319 -10.93 118.06 71.41
C GLU A 319 -11.18 116.90 70.43
N LEU A 320 -12.43 116.57 70.13
CA LEU A 320 -12.79 115.56 69.15
C LEU A 320 -12.33 115.97 67.74
N MET A 321 -12.56 117.24 67.35
CA MET A 321 -12.10 117.74 66.05
C MET A 321 -10.58 117.68 65.86
N LEU A 322 -9.81 117.88 66.94
CA LEU A 322 -8.34 117.82 66.89
C LEU A 322 -7.82 116.37 66.90
N ASN A 323 -8.41 115.49 67.72
CA ASN A 323 -7.99 114.08 67.78
C ASN A 323 -8.36 113.32 66.51
N GLU A 324 -9.56 113.54 65.98
CA GLU A 324 -10.09 112.86 64.81
C GLU A 324 -10.00 113.73 63.55
N PHE A 325 -9.05 114.68 63.51
CA PHE A 325 -8.89 115.61 62.39
C PHE A 325 -8.79 114.89 61.04
N GLN A 326 -8.03 113.78 61.00
CA GLN A 326 -7.88 112.96 59.81
C GLN A 326 -9.21 112.32 59.38
N VAL A 327 -10.06 111.88 60.30
CA VAL A 327 -11.33 111.22 59.94
C VAL A 327 -12.40 112.25 59.55
N ILE A 328 -12.43 113.39 60.24
CA ILE A 328 -13.45 114.44 60.04
C ILE A 328 -13.20 115.25 58.76
N PHE A 329 -11.93 115.47 58.39
CA PHE A 329 -11.55 116.34 57.28
C PHE A 329 -10.82 115.63 56.13
N SER A 330 -10.69 114.30 56.14
CA SER A 330 -10.21 113.57 54.96
C SER A 330 -11.25 113.62 53.83
N PRO A 331 -10.84 113.92 52.59
CA PRO A 331 -11.70 113.69 51.43
C PRO A 331 -11.89 112.17 51.28
N GLN A 332 -13.15 111.70 51.33
CA GLN A 332 -13.49 110.41 50.74
C GLN A 332 -13.27 110.46 49.22
#